data_AF-A0A3M6KA71-F1
#
_entry.id   AF-A0A3M6KA71-F1
#
_cell.length_a   1.000
_cell.length_b   1.000
_cell.length_c   1.000
_cell.angle_alpha   90.00
_cell.angle_beta   90.00
_cell.angle_gamma   90.00
#
_symmetry.space_group_name_H-M   'P 1'
#
loop_
_entity.id
_entity.type
_entity.pdbx_description
1 polymer ?
#
loop_
_entity_poly.entity_id
_entity_poly.type
_entity_poly.pdbx_seq_one_letter_code
_entity_poly.pdbx_strand_id
1 'polypeptide(L)' 'MTEIPMVDDSPPEELRCTTCLLPMQYQTKKNEKFLWQCFKCGKQYLVSGNTNDTVEESWSPPR' A
#
# COMPACT_ATOMS: atom_id res chain seq x y z
N MET A 1 36.79 -2.98 -10.27
CA MET A 1 35.69 -2.92 -9.29
C MET A 1 34.50 -2.34 -10.02
N THR A 2 33.58 -3.20 -10.46
CA THR A 2 32.40 -2.76 -11.20
C THR A 2 31.42 -2.22 -10.19
N GLU A 3 31.20 -0.90 -10.18
CA GLU A 3 30.13 -0.27 -9.43
C GLU A 3 28.81 -0.80 -10.01
N ILE A 4 28.20 -1.73 -9.28
CA ILE A 4 26.87 -2.22 -9.57
C ILE A 4 25.95 -1.01 -9.29
N PRO A 5 25.18 -0.49 -10.27
CA PRO A 5 24.26 0.59 -9.99
C PRO A 5 23.27 0.07 -8.95
N MET A 6 23.33 0.68 -7.77
CA MET A 6 22.46 0.38 -6.66
C MET A 6 21.05 0.74 -7.14
N VAL A 7 20.26 -0.27 -7.50
CA VAL A 7 18.83 -0.11 -7.66
C VAL A 7 18.30 0.34 -6.30
N ASP A 8 17.73 1.54 -6.24
CA ASP A 8 16.50 1.81 -5.47
C ASP A 8 15.96 3.22 -5.79
N ASP A 9 15.72 3.52 -7.07
CA ASP A 9 15.00 4.76 -7.45
C ASP A 9 13.49 4.51 -7.32
N SER A 10 13.08 4.61 -6.04
CA SER A 10 11.74 4.68 -5.45
C SER A 10 10.53 4.64 -6.37
N PRO A 11 9.58 3.79 -5.98
CA PRO A 11 8.42 4.33 -5.26
C PRO A 11 8.19 3.66 -3.90
N PRO A 12 7.46 4.26 -2.92
CA PRO A 12 6.79 3.44 -1.91
C PRO A 12 5.56 2.76 -2.55
N GLU A 13 5.66 2.13 -3.73
CA GLU A 13 4.47 1.64 -4.47
C GLU A 13 3.99 0.27 -4.01
N GLU A 14 4.76 -0.46 -3.19
CA GLU A 14 4.31 -1.75 -2.68
C GLU A 14 3.88 -1.62 -1.21
N LEU A 15 2.65 -1.14 -1.00
CA LEU A 15 2.04 -1.16 0.33
C LEU A 15 2.00 -2.60 0.84
N ARG A 16 2.74 -2.90 1.91
CA ARG A 16 2.75 -4.22 2.53
C ARG A 16 1.72 -4.27 3.64
N CYS A 17 0.98 -5.37 3.69
CA CYS A 17 0.08 -5.63 4.80
C CYS A 17 0.91 -5.90 6.06
N THR A 18 0.72 -5.12 7.12
CA THR A 18 1.41 -5.30 8.41
C THR A 18 1.09 -6.64 9.09
N THR A 19 -0.02 -7.28 8.73
CA THR A 19 -0.42 -8.58 9.30
C THR A 19 0.18 -9.76 8.52
N CYS A 20 0.14 -9.71 7.19
CA CYS A 20 0.57 -10.83 6.35
C CYS A 20 1.99 -10.69 5.82
N LEU A 21 2.58 -9.49 5.92
CA LEU A 21 3.84 -9.09 5.29
C LEU A 21 3.85 -9.28 3.76
N LEU A 22 2.66 -9.42 3.18
CA LEU A 22 2.43 -9.59 1.75
C LEU A 22 2.12 -8.25 1.08
N PRO A 23 2.45 -8.10 -0.21
CA PRO A 23 2.06 -6.94 -0.99
C PRO A 23 0.53 -6.81 -1.02
N MET A 24 0.05 -5.59 -0.84
CA MET A 24 -1.34 -5.22 -1.01
C MET A 24 -1.55 -4.80 -2.45
N GLN A 25 -2.74 -5.07 -2.96
CA GLN A 25 -3.11 -4.74 -4.33
C GLN A 25 -3.98 -3.48 -4.32
N TYR A 26 -3.67 -2.55 -5.22
CA TYR A 26 -4.52 -1.40 -5.50
C TYR A 26 -5.88 -1.87 -6.04
N GLN A 27 -6.94 -1.37 -5.42
CA GLN A 27 -8.33 -1.69 -5.79
C GLN A 27 -8.93 -0.56 -6.63
N THR A 28 -8.99 0.65 -6.06
CA THR A 28 -9.63 1.80 -6.70
C THR A 28 -9.25 3.10 -5.97
N LYS A 29 -9.59 4.26 -6.53
CA LYS A 29 -9.41 5.57 -5.91
C LYS A 29 -10.78 6.06 -5.40
N LYS A 30 -10.90 6.30 -4.09
CA LYS A 30 -12.10 6.84 -3.43
C LYS A 30 -11.78 8.16 -2.73
N ASN A 31 -12.55 9.21 -3.02
CA ASN A 31 -12.37 10.54 -2.39
C ASN A 31 -10.91 11.01 -2.42
N GLU A 32 -10.29 10.89 -3.59
CA GLU A 32 -8.88 11.24 -3.82
C GLU A 32 -7.83 10.40 -3.08
N LYS A 33 -8.27 9.38 -2.32
CA LYS A 33 -7.43 8.40 -1.64
C LYS A 33 -7.36 7.09 -2.43
N PHE A 34 -6.18 6.50 -2.52
CA PHE A 34 -5.96 5.19 -3.12
C PHE A 34 -6.32 4.10 -2.13
N LEU A 35 -7.26 3.22 -2.48
CA LEU A 35 -7.63 2.06 -1.69
C LEU A 35 -6.77 0.86 -2.09
N TRP A 36 -6.02 0.34 -1.13
CA TRP A 36 -5.21 -0.86 -1.22
C TRP A 36 -5.81 -1.94 -0.35
N GLN A 37 -5.76 -3.20 -0.79
CA GLN A 37 -6.30 -4.32 -0.01
C GLN A 37 -5.36 -5.53 -0.04
N CYS A 38 -5.19 -6.18 1.11
CA CYS A 38 -4.49 -7.44 1.22
C CYS A 38 -5.40 -8.59 0.79
N PHE A 39 -5.01 -9.35 -0.23
CA PHE A 39 -5.79 -10.50 -0.71
C PHE A 39 -5.89 -11.65 0.30
N LYS A 40 -4.94 -11.77 1.22
CA LYS A 40 -4.90 -12.87 2.18
C LYS A 40 -5.82 -12.66 3.38
N CYS A 41 -5.83 -11.45 3.94
CA CYS A 41 -6.57 -11.15 5.19
C CYS A 41 -7.65 -10.08 5.03
N GLY A 42 -7.77 -9.43 3.87
CA GLY A 42 -8.78 -8.39 3.63
C GLY A 42 -8.51 -7.05 4.30
N LYS A 43 -7.33 -6.82 4.89
CA LYS A 43 -6.93 -5.50 5.41
C LYS A 43 -6.97 -4.46 4.30
N GLN A 44 -7.42 -3.25 4.60
CA GLN A 44 -7.56 -2.16 3.64
C GLN A 44 -6.82 -0.91 4.11
N TYR A 45 -6.12 -0.25 3.17
CA TYR A 45 -5.42 1.01 3.38
C TYR A 45 -5.91 2.07 2.42
N LEU A 46 -6.30 3.21 2.96
CA LEU A 46 -6.66 4.40 2.20
C LEU A 46 -5.51 5.39 2.31
N VAL A 47 -4.79 5.58 1.21
CA VAL A 47 -3.60 6.44 1.15
C VAL A 47 -3.93 7.71 0.39
N SER A 48 -3.78 8.86 1.03
CA SER A 48 -4.00 10.17 0.38
C SER A 48 -2.72 10.58 -0.36
N GLY A 49 -2.84 11.02 -1.62
CA GLY A 49 -1.67 11.49 -2.39
C GLY A 49 -1.16 12.89 -2.00
N ASN A 50 -1.83 13.57 -1.07
CA ASN A 50 -1.43 14.90 -0.58
C ASN A 50 -0.65 14.74 0.73
N THR A 51 0.41 15.53 0.90
CA THR A 51 1.50 15.51 1.92
C THR A 51 1.09 15.56 3.40
N ASN A 52 -0.18 15.33 3.72
CA ASN A 52 -0.67 15.11 5.08
C ASN A 52 -0.93 13.61 5.27
N ASP A 53 0.15 12.89 5.61
CA ASP A 53 0.41 11.45 5.80
C ASP A 53 -0.64 10.62 6.59
N THR A 54 -1.92 10.79 6.30
CA THR A 54 -2.99 10.06 6.98
C THR A 54 -3.32 8.81 6.19
N VAL A 55 -2.64 7.71 6.49
CA VAL A 55 -3.06 6.37 6.08
C VAL A 55 -4.22 5.94 6.97
N GLU A 56 -5.41 5.79 6.40
CA GLU A 56 -6.54 5.24 7.14
C GLU A 56 -6.56 3.73 6.98
N GLU A 57 -6.43 3.02 8.11
CA GLU A 57 -6.50 1.57 8.18
C GLU A 57 -7.93 1.12 8.48
N SER A 58 -8.46 0.21 7.67
CA SER A 58 -9.77 -0.41 7.87
C SER A 58 -9.72 -1.88 7.51
N TRP A 59 -10.69 -2.65 7.98
CA TRP A 59 -10.82 -4.07 7.64
C TRP A 59 -12.05 -4.26 6.77
N SER A 60 -11.91 -5.13 5.76
CA SER A 60 -13.10 -5.59 5.05
C SER A 60 -14.02 -6.32 6.03
N PRO A 61 -15.34 -6.05 6.03
CA PRO A 61 -16.25 -6.76 6.89
C PRO A 61 -16.16 -8.27 6.61
N PRO A 62 -16.26 -9.13 7.64
CA PRO A 62 -16.35 -10.57 7.42
C PRO A 62 -17.58 -10.83 6.54
N ARG A 63 -17.36 -11.49 5.40
CA ARG A 63 -18.44 -11.98 4.54
C ARG A 63 -19.05 -13.25 5.12
#